data_AF-A0A2E6F888-F1
#
_entry.id   AF-A0A2E6F888-F1
#
_cell.length_a   1.000
_cell.length_b   1.000
_cell.length_c   1.000
_cell.angle_alpha   90.00
_cell.angle_beta   90.00
_cell.angle_gamma   90.00
#
_symmetry.space_group_name_H-M   'P 1'
#
loop_
_entity.id
_entity.type
_entity.pdbx_description
1 polymer ?
#
loop_
_entity_poly.entity_id
_entity_poly.type
_entity_poly.pdbx_seq_one_letter_code
_entity_poly.pdbx_strand_id
1 'polypeptide(L)'
;MSGKKYSDAVGRYDQQMLHEPAQAIDLVKEMAAAKFDEAVDIAVGLGVDPRKADQMVRGTVALPSGTGGDVRVAVFAQGDAAIEAVDAGADVVGAEDLAERIEKGFTDFDLAIATPD
;
A
#
# COMPACT_ATOMS: atom_id res chain seq x y z
N MET A 1 -7.58 23.65 18.36
CA MET A 1 -9.03 23.58 18.06
C MET A 1 -9.23 22.43 17.09
N SER A 2 -9.69 21.28 17.58
CA SER A 2 -10.03 20.14 16.73
C SER A 2 -11.33 20.41 15.97
N GLY A 3 -11.46 19.87 14.74
CA GLY A 3 -12.68 20.00 13.94
C GLY A 3 -13.84 19.21 14.53
N LYS A 4 -15.09 19.64 14.26
CA LYS A 4 -16.30 19.02 14.83
C LYS A 4 -16.36 17.49 14.63
N LYS A 5 -16.06 17.02 13.41
CA LYS A 5 -16.02 15.58 13.09
C LYS A 5 -15.03 14.79 13.94
N TYR A 6 -13.87 15.38 14.25
CA TYR A 6 -12.87 14.74 15.09
C TYR A 6 -13.36 14.63 16.53
N SER A 7 -13.91 15.71 17.08
CA SER A 7 -14.46 15.70 18.43
C SER A 7 -15.62 14.69 18.57
N ASP A 8 -16.48 14.59 17.56
CA ASP A 8 -17.56 13.60 17.52
C ASP A 8 -17.02 12.16 17.49
N ALA A 9 -15.98 11.88 16.68
CA ALA A 9 -15.37 10.56 16.59
C ALA A 9 -14.65 10.15 17.90
N VAL A 10 -13.93 11.08 18.52
CA VAL A 10 -13.20 10.85 19.78
C VAL A 10 -14.14 10.51 20.94
N GLY A 11 -15.37 11.03 20.93
CA GLY A 11 -16.37 10.70 21.96
C GLY A 11 -17.04 9.33 21.79
N ARG A 12 -16.81 8.62 20.68
CA ARG A 12 -17.50 7.34 20.37
C ARG A 12 -16.82 6.11 21.00
N TYR A 13 -15.61 6.25 21.52
CA TYR A 13 -14.86 5.15 22.12
C TYR A 13 -14.10 5.61 23.38
N ASP A 14 -13.75 4.65 24.24
CA ASP A 14 -12.91 4.90 25.40
C ASP A 14 -11.43 4.81 25.01
N GLN A 15 -10.70 5.91 25.14
CA GLN A 15 -9.27 5.98 24.80
C GLN A 15 -8.39 5.17 25.76
N GLN A 16 -8.88 4.85 26.96
CA GLN A 16 -8.10 4.08 27.95
C GLN A 16 -8.37 2.58 27.84
N MET A 17 -9.41 2.18 27.12
CA MET A 17 -9.75 0.78 26.94
C MET A 17 -8.79 0.13 25.95
N LEU A 18 -8.19 -0.99 26.36
CA LEU A 18 -7.43 -1.84 25.46
C LEU A 18 -8.39 -2.76 24.72
N HIS A 19 -8.38 -2.69 23.39
CA HIS A 19 -9.21 -3.49 22.51
C HIS A 19 -8.40 -4.66 21.94
N GLU A 20 -9.04 -5.82 21.81
CA GLU A 20 -8.47 -6.91 21.02
C GLU A 20 -8.38 -6.50 19.54
N PRO A 21 -7.40 -7.01 18.76
CA PRO A 21 -7.17 -6.56 17.39
C PRO A 21 -8.41 -6.59 16.48
N ALA A 22 -9.23 -7.64 16.58
CA ALA A 22 -10.46 -7.74 15.79
C ALA A 22 -11.47 -6.65 16.15
N GLN A 23 -11.65 -6.37 17.45
CA GLN A 23 -12.57 -5.35 17.94
C GLN A 23 -12.10 -3.94 17.54
N ALA A 24 -10.79 -3.70 17.58
CA ALA A 24 -10.20 -2.44 17.15
C ALA A 24 -10.45 -2.18 15.66
N ILE A 25 -10.34 -3.21 14.81
CA ILE A 25 -10.59 -3.11 13.37
C ILE A 25 -12.07 -2.77 13.09
N ASP A 26 -13.00 -3.43 13.78
CA ASP A 26 -14.44 -3.16 13.62
C ASP A 26 -14.77 -1.71 14.02
N LEU A 27 -14.21 -1.25 15.14
CA LEU A 27 -14.37 0.12 15.61
C LEU A 27 -13.82 1.15 14.60
N VAL A 28 -12.62 0.92 14.04
CA VAL A 28 -12.03 1.81 13.03
C VAL A 28 -12.92 1.93 11.80
N LYS A 29 -13.50 0.82 11.33
CA LYS A 29 -14.43 0.82 10.19
C LYS A 29 -15.72 1.60 10.46
N GLU A 30 -16.27 1.52 11.69
CA GLU A 30 -17.47 2.26 12.09
C GLU A 30 -17.22 3.78 12.28
N MET A 31 -15.96 4.17 12.43
CA MET A 31 -15.56 5.57 12.59
C MET A 31 -15.23 6.26 11.27
N ALA A 32 -15.07 5.51 10.16
CA ALA A 32 -14.82 6.05 8.84
C ALA A 32 -15.97 7.00 8.42
N ALA A 33 -15.62 8.22 8.04
CA ALA A 33 -16.58 9.30 7.77
C ALA A 33 -16.30 10.04 6.45
N ALA A 34 -15.22 9.67 5.75
CA ALA A 34 -14.94 10.11 4.40
C ALA A 34 -15.89 9.45 3.40
N LYS A 35 -15.93 10.02 2.19
CA LYS A 35 -16.74 9.52 1.07
C LYS A 35 -15.94 8.63 0.12
N PHE A 36 -14.69 8.33 0.47
CA PHE A 36 -13.74 7.55 -0.31
C PHE A 36 -13.14 6.48 0.60
N ASP A 37 -12.41 5.53 0.02
CA ASP A 37 -11.80 4.44 0.78
C ASP A 37 -10.65 4.97 1.65
N GLU A 38 -10.84 4.89 2.98
CA GLU A 38 -9.86 5.33 3.97
C GLU A 38 -8.76 4.28 4.15
N ALA A 39 -7.53 4.73 4.41
CA ALA A 39 -6.43 3.87 4.82
C ALA A 39 -6.38 3.73 6.35
N VAL A 40 -5.99 2.54 6.82
CA VAL A 40 -5.79 2.28 8.25
C VAL A 40 -4.29 2.33 8.56
N ASP A 41 -3.90 3.26 9.42
CA ASP A 41 -2.53 3.39 9.91
C ASP A 41 -2.41 2.86 11.35
N ILE A 42 -1.24 2.31 11.68
CA ILE A 42 -0.91 1.82 13.02
C ILE A 42 0.25 2.66 13.56
N ALA A 43 0.02 3.35 14.67
CA ALA A 43 1.08 4.06 15.40
C ALA A 43 1.65 3.14 16.48
N VAL A 44 2.94 2.80 16.36
CA VAL A 44 3.64 1.96 17.34
C VAL A 44 4.73 2.77 18.03
N GLY A 45 4.59 2.96 19.34
CA GLY A 45 5.62 3.58 20.17
C GLY A 45 6.75 2.58 20.46
N LEU A 46 7.92 2.81 19.87
CA LEU A 46 9.12 1.99 20.12
C LEU A 46 9.99 2.64 21.20
N GLY A 47 10.60 1.81 22.06
CA GLY A 47 11.54 2.26 23.10
C GLY A 47 12.97 2.50 22.60
N VAL A 48 13.15 2.80 21.31
CA VAL A 48 14.46 2.98 20.66
C VAL A 48 14.92 4.43 20.73
N ASP A 49 16.24 4.64 20.83
CA ASP A 49 16.85 5.97 20.70
C ASP A 49 17.24 6.23 19.24
N PRO A 50 16.53 7.10 18.50
CA PRO A 50 16.80 7.34 17.08
C PRO A 50 18.15 8.02 16.82
N ARG A 51 18.83 8.54 17.86
CA ARG A 51 20.17 9.13 17.73
C ARG A 51 21.27 8.09 17.65
N LYS A 52 20.97 6.84 18.02
CA LYS A 52 21.90 5.71 18.00
C LYS A 52 21.62 4.88 16.74
N ALA A 53 22.60 4.84 15.84
CA ALA A 53 22.44 4.20 14.52
C ALA A 53 22.12 2.70 14.62
N ASP A 54 22.60 2.01 15.66
CA ASP A 54 22.33 0.60 15.96
C ASP A 54 20.91 0.32 16.45
N GLN A 55 20.15 1.36 16.84
CA GLN A 55 18.76 1.25 17.28
C GLN A 55 17.76 1.72 16.22
N MET A 56 18.22 2.12 15.04
CA MET A 56 17.35 2.52 13.93
C MET A 56 16.67 1.28 13.34
N VAL A 57 15.34 1.27 13.37
CA VAL A 57 14.54 0.19 12.78
C VAL A 57 14.05 0.64 11.40
N ARG A 58 14.55 -0.02 10.35
CA ARG A 58 14.07 0.14 8.98
C ARG A 58 13.94 -1.24 8.35
N GLY A 59 12.75 -1.57 7.88
CA GLY A 59 12.47 -2.84 7.25
C GLY A 59 11.28 -2.76 6.31
N THR A 60 11.13 -3.78 5.48
CA THR A 60 9.95 -4.02 4.66
C THR A 60 9.26 -5.27 5.19
N VAL A 61 7.94 -5.32 5.08
CA VAL A 61 7.15 -6.49 5.42
C VAL A 61 6.18 -6.77 4.29
N ALA A 62 6.12 -8.03 3.87
CA ALA A 62 5.08 -8.49 2.97
C ALA A 62 3.81 -8.77 3.80
N LEU A 63 2.73 -8.05 3.51
CA LEU A 63 1.45 -8.28 4.17
C LEU A 63 0.83 -9.60 3.65
N PRO A 64 0.31 -10.48 4.54
CA PRO A 64 -0.26 -11.77 4.13
C PRO A 64 -1.41 -11.64 3.13
N SER A 65 -2.18 -10.56 3.21
CA SER A 65 -3.30 -10.25 2.31
C SER A 65 -2.94 -9.16 1.28
N GLY A 66 -1.65 -8.85 1.12
CA GLY A 66 -1.19 -7.75 0.27
C GLY A 66 -1.69 -6.38 0.73
N THR A 67 -1.69 -5.41 -0.18
CA THR A 67 -2.23 -4.05 0.02
C THR A 67 -3.73 -3.97 -0.27
N GLY A 68 -4.41 -5.10 -0.46
CA GLY A 68 -5.87 -5.18 -0.65
C GLY A 68 -6.36 -5.03 -2.09
N GLY A 69 -5.48 -4.95 -3.09
CA GLY A 69 -5.83 -4.97 -4.51
C GLY A 69 -4.91 -5.91 -5.30
N ASP A 70 -5.47 -6.55 -6.33
CA ASP A 70 -4.69 -7.27 -7.33
C ASP A 70 -3.88 -6.23 -8.12
N VAL A 71 -2.60 -6.09 -7.80
CA VAL A 71 -1.70 -5.14 -8.46
C VAL A 71 -1.37 -5.70 -9.84
N ARG A 72 -1.82 -5.01 -10.89
CA ARG A 72 -1.49 -5.40 -12.25
C ARG A 72 -0.13 -4.82 -12.64
N VAL A 73 0.81 -5.69 -12.98
CA VAL A 73 2.19 -5.32 -13.26
C VAL A 73 2.45 -5.34 -14.76
N ALA A 74 2.81 -4.17 -15.29
CA ALA A 74 3.32 -4.00 -16.64
C ALA A 74 4.85 -3.93 -16.61
N VAL A 75 5.54 -4.79 -17.36
CA VAL A 75 6.99 -4.82 -17.45
C VAL A 75 7.46 -4.42 -18.85
N PHE A 76 8.33 -3.42 -18.90
CA PHE A 76 9.04 -2.97 -20.09
C PHE A 76 10.40 -3.66 -20.17
N ALA A 77 10.50 -4.69 -21.01
CA ALA A 77 11.71 -5.49 -21.17
C ALA A 77 11.80 -6.09 -22.57
N GLN A 78 13.02 -6.39 -23.02
CA GLN A 78 13.30 -7.06 -24.28
C GLN A 78 14.20 -8.28 -24.05
N GLY A 79 14.18 -9.23 -24.98
CA GLY A 79 15.06 -10.41 -24.94
C GLY A 79 14.84 -11.28 -23.70
N ASP A 80 15.93 -11.66 -23.03
CA ASP A 80 15.91 -12.59 -21.90
C ASP A 80 15.14 -12.03 -20.69
N ALA A 81 15.22 -10.71 -20.45
CA ALA A 81 14.51 -10.05 -19.36
C ALA A 81 12.98 -10.09 -19.55
N ALA A 82 12.49 -10.15 -20.79
CA ALA A 82 11.06 -10.30 -21.06
C ALA A 82 10.58 -11.72 -20.70
N ILE A 83 11.40 -12.74 -20.96
CA ILE A 83 11.09 -14.13 -20.60
C ILE A 83 11.05 -14.28 -19.08
N GLU A 84 12.04 -13.73 -18.38
CA GLU A 84 12.09 -13.74 -16.91
C GLU A 84 10.88 -13.03 -16.29
N ALA A 85 10.42 -11.92 -16.88
CA ALA A 85 9.23 -11.20 -16.42
C ALA A 85 7.93 -12.01 -16.58
N VAL A 86 7.77 -12.73 -17.71
CA VAL A 86 6.62 -13.62 -17.93
C VAL A 86 6.65 -14.79 -16.93
N ASP A 87 7.82 -15.40 -16.73
CA ASP A 87 7.99 -16.51 -15.77
C ASP A 87 7.78 -16.07 -14.31
N ALA A 88 8.10 -14.82 -13.99
CA ALA A 88 7.83 -14.21 -12.69
C ALA A 88 6.35 -13.86 -12.45
N GLY A 89 5.50 -13.99 -13.48
CA GLY A 89 4.06 -13.74 -13.38
C GLY A 89 3.62 -12.30 -13.63
N ALA A 90 4.36 -11.54 -14.46
CA ALA A 90 3.90 -10.23 -14.91
C ALA A 90 2.64 -10.34 -15.79
N ASP A 91 1.66 -9.44 -15.59
CA ASP A 91 0.40 -9.44 -16.35
C ASP A 91 0.59 -9.01 -17.80
N VAL A 92 1.46 -8.03 -18.04
CA VAL A 92 1.74 -7.48 -19.36
C VAL A 92 3.24 -7.27 -19.51
N VAL A 93 3.85 -7.87 -20.53
CA VAL A 93 5.26 -7.65 -20.87
C VAL A 93 5.33 -7.14 -22.30
N GLY A 94 6.12 -6.09 -22.54
CA GLY A 94 6.34 -5.54 -23.87
C GLY A 94 7.45 -4.50 -23.90
N ALA A 95 7.66 -3.87 -25.04
CA ALA A 95 8.65 -2.81 -25.23
C ALA A 95 8.01 -1.63 -25.96
N GLU A 96 8.43 -1.36 -27.20
CA GLU A 96 7.88 -0.27 -28.02
C GLU A 96 6.37 -0.45 -28.31
N ASP A 97 5.91 -1.69 -28.43
CA ASP A 97 4.50 -2.05 -28.67
C ASP A 97 3.60 -1.70 -27.47
N LEU A 98 4.09 -1.96 -26.25
CA LEU A 98 3.40 -1.58 -25.02
C LEU A 98 3.39 -0.07 -24.85
N ALA A 99 4.48 0.62 -25.19
CA ALA A 99 4.54 2.08 -25.17
C ALA A 99 3.51 2.70 -26.12
N GLU A 100 3.43 2.25 -27.37
CA GLU A 100 2.41 2.71 -28.33
C GLU A 100 0.98 2.43 -27.83
N ARG A 101 0.77 1.27 -27.20
CA ARG A 101 -0.54 0.87 -26.68
C ARG A 101 -0.98 1.79 -25.53
N ILE A 102 -0.03 2.21 -24.69
CA ILE A 102 -0.26 3.18 -23.60
C ILE A 102 -0.56 4.57 -24.17
N GLU A 103 0.17 5.02 -25.18
CA GLU A 103 -0.13 6.28 -25.88
C GLU A 103 -1.53 6.27 -26.52
N LYS A 104 -1.99 5.10 -26.99
CA LYS A 104 -3.35 4.88 -27.51
C LYS A 104 -4.42 4.78 -26.41
N GLY A 105 -4.06 4.94 -25.13
CA GLY A 105 -4.99 5.04 -24.00
C GLY A 105 -5.08 3.80 -23.11
N PHE A 106 -4.13 2.87 -23.20
CA PHE A 106 -4.10 1.72 -22.29
C PHE A 106 -3.51 2.11 -20.93
N THR A 107 -4.32 2.03 -19.88
CA THR A 107 -3.93 2.35 -18.49
C THR A 107 -4.32 1.24 -17.52
N ASP A 108 -4.40 0.01 -18.03
CA ASP A 108 -4.94 -1.13 -17.27
C ASP A 108 -3.86 -1.87 -16.47
N PHE A 109 -2.99 -1.10 -15.81
CA PHE A 109 -1.91 -1.57 -14.96
C PHE A 109 -1.69 -0.57 -13.83
N ASP A 110 -1.25 -1.05 -12.67
CA ASP A 110 -1.06 -0.25 -11.47
C ASP A 110 0.43 0.03 -11.21
N LEU A 111 1.30 -0.86 -11.69
CA LEU A 111 2.75 -0.76 -11.54
C LEU A 111 3.44 -0.96 -12.89
N ALA A 112 4.34 -0.04 -13.23
CA ALA A 112 5.24 -0.16 -14.38
C ALA A 112 6.67 -0.42 -13.90
N ILE A 113 7.29 -1.49 -14.38
CA ILE A 113 8.69 -1.85 -14.12
C ILE A 113 9.43 -1.83 -15.45
N ALA A 114 10.61 -1.22 -15.53
CA ALA A 114 11.40 -1.19 -16.75
C ALA A 114 12.86 -1.60 -16.45
N THR A 115 13.45 -2.36 -17.36
CA THR A 115 14.91 -2.56 -17.38
C THR A 115 15.59 -1.37 -18.06
N PRO A 116 16.76 -0.91 -17.59
CA PRO A 116 17.41 0.32 -18.07
C PRO A 116 18.11 0.19 -19.45
N ASP A 117 17.75 -0.79 -20.26
CA ASP A 117 18.34 -1.05 -21.59
C ASP A 117 17.61 -0.31 -22.72
#